data_AF-A0AAD9J0J9-F1
#
_entry.id   AF-A0AAD9J0J9-F1
#
_cell.length_a   1.000
_cell.length_b   1.000
_cell.length_c   1.000
_cell.angle_alpha   90.00
_cell.angle_beta   90.00
_cell.angle_gamma   90.00
#
_symmetry.space_group_name_H-M   'P 1'
#
loop_
_entity.id
_entity.type
_entity.pdbx_description
1 polymer ?
#
loop_
_entity_poly.entity_id
_entity_poly.type
_entity_poly.pdbx_seq_one_letter_code
_entity_poly.pdbx_strand_id
1 'polypeptide(L)'
;MQINMSRRWTMTELWIFGLTIISSSYICQGRTTLDGFGDKVQTEGRRDTSQSVVFSARRTVDLGPVIHDTALTFDRMALNVGEAFHPEMARFVAPFTGRYFFAYTFRGQYGHLDLKLNARTIRPDVAEKSGRSKSAKNTLAIWLMEGDNVWFVLRVTGVYARLDCTLYTCQFSGYLLTKGEKRNY
;
A
#
# COMPACT_ATOMS: atom_id res chain seq x y z
N MET A 1 57.92 -50.73 -8.65
CA MET A 1 58.25 -51.07 -7.24
C MET A 1 59.21 -50.02 -6.73
N GLN A 2 59.10 -49.63 -5.45
CA GLN A 2 59.81 -48.57 -4.71
C GLN A 2 59.10 -47.20 -4.63
N ILE A 3 58.39 -47.10 -3.51
CA ILE A 3 58.07 -45.90 -2.73
C ILE A 3 59.40 -45.34 -2.19
N ASN A 4 59.64 -44.02 -2.24
CA ASN A 4 60.10 -43.35 -1.02
C ASN A 4 59.88 -41.83 -0.99
N MET A 5 59.37 -41.42 0.16
CA MET A 5 59.06 -40.07 0.61
C MET A 5 60.33 -39.29 0.93
N SER A 6 60.32 -37.97 0.81
CA SER A 6 60.74 -37.13 1.94
C SER A 6 60.22 -35.70 1.78
N ARG A 7 59.47 -35.27 2.81
CA ARG A 7 59.08 -33.88 3.04
C ARG A 7 60.31 -33.09 3.46
N ARG A 8 60.50 -31.89 2.92
CA ARG A 8 61.19 -30.79 3.59
C ARG A 8 60.26 -29.58 3.58
N TRP A 9 59.89 -29.13 4.77
CA TRP A 9 59.27 -27.82 4.98
C TRP A 9 60.36 -26.86 5.40
N THR A 10 60.41 -25.67 4.79
CA THR A 10 61.10 -24.51 5.36
C THR A 10 60.11 -23.35 5.38
N MET A 11 59.86 -22.84 6.58
CA MET A 11 59.06 -21.65 6.85
C MET A 11 59.72 -20.41 6.24
N THR A 12 58.91 -19.58 5.57
CA THR A 12 58.97 -18.14 5.75
C THR A 12 57.55 -17.60 5.78
N GLU A 13 57.17 -17.10 6.94
CA GLU A 13 55.94 -16.34 7.19
C GLU A 13 56.02 -14.98 6.49
N LEU A 14 54.91 -14.54 5.91
CA LEU A 14 54.60 -13.12 5.78
C LEU A 14 53.18 -12.93 6.30
N TRP A 15 53.12 -12.42 7.52
CA TRP A 15 51.91 -11.91 8.16
C TRP A 15 51.43 -10.67 7.41
N ILE A 16 50.11 -10.57 7.18
CA ILE A 16 49.27 -9.49 7.71
C ILE A 16 47.83 -10.02 7.69
N PHE A 17 47.25 -10.09 8.89
CA PHE A 17 45.83 -10.27 9.13
C PHE A 17 45.04 -9.07 8.61
N GLY A 18 43.94 -9.33 7.90
CA GLY A 18 42.92 -8.34 7.58
C GLY A 18 41.54 -8.97 7.73
N LEU A 19 40.75 -8.42 8.64
CA LEU A 19 39.49 -8.94 9.16
C LEU A 19 38.43 -9.33 8.12
N THR A 20 37.69 -10.35 8.51
CA THR A 20 36.40 -10.83 8.02
C THR A 20 35.36 -9.72 7.88
N ILE A 21 34.73 -9.61 6.71
CA ILE A 21 33.32 -9.22 6.59
C ILE A 21 32.68 -10.16 5.56
N ILE A 22 32.09 -11.26 6.03
CA ILE A 22 31.03 -11.91 5.27
C ILE A 22 29.84 -10.96 5.42
N SER A 23 29.48 -10.25 4.34
CA SER A 23 28.24 -9.49 4.34
C SER A 23 27.08 -10.48 4.39
N SER A 24 26.60 -10.71 5.61
CA SER A 24 25.37 -11.44 5.87
C SER A 24 24.25 -10.68 5.17
N SER A 25 23.84 -11.18 4.00
CA SER A 25 22.61 -10.77 3.37
C SER A 25 21.51 -11.38 4.22
N TYR A 26 20.89 -10.57 5.07
CA TYR A 26 19.59 -10.90 5.64
C TYR A 26 18.59 -10.94 4.49
N ILE A 27 18.49 -12.08 3.82
CA ILE A 27 17.35 -12.41 2.98
C ILE A 27 16.21 -12.69 3.96
N CYS A 28 15.47 -11.65 4.34
CA CYS A 28 14.15 -11.83 4.92
C CYS A 28 13.20 -12.29 3.81
N GLN A 29 13.30 -13.56 3.42
CA GLN A 29 12.26 -14.25 2.66
C GLN A 29 11.09 -14.50 3.63
N GLY A 30 10.26 -13.48 3.81
CA GLY A 30 8.95 -13.63 4.44
C GLY A 30 8.04 -14.44 3.51
N ARG A 31 8.19 -15.76 3.50
CA ARG A 31 7.16 -16.67 3.00
C ARG A 31 6.00 -16.60 3.99
N THR A 32 4.95 -15.86 3.66
CA THR A 32 3.71 -15.89 4.46
C THR A 32 3.03 -17.23 4.16
N THR A 33 3.37 -18.27 4.91
CA THR A 33 2.54 -19.46 5.00
C THR A 33 1.21 -19.02 5.62
N LEU A 34 0.14 -19.05 4.84
CA LEU A 34 -1.24 -18.98 5.31
C LEU A 34 -1.61 -20.30 6.02
N ASP A 35 -0.81 -20.71 6.98
CA ASP A 35 -1.07 -21.88 7.81
C ASP A 35 -1.15 -21.39 9.25
N GLY A 36 -2.37 -21.04 9.67
CA GLY A 36 -2.63 -20.58 11.03
C GLY A 36 -3.69 -19.48 11.17
N PHE A 37 -4.76 -19.51 10.36
CA PHE A 37 -6.00 -18.80 10.69
C PHE A 37 -7.18 -19.79 10.60
N GLY A 38 -7.03 -20.91 11.31
CA GLY A 38 -8.08 -21.90 11.55
C GLY A 38 -8.24 -22.09 13.05
N ASP A 39 -9.43 -21.72 13.54
CA ASP A 39 -10.04 -22.05 14.82
C ASP A 39 -9.34 -21.62 16.13
N LYS A 40 -9.66 -20.40 16.54
CA LYS A 40 -10.09 -20.15 17.92
C LYS A 40 -11.35 -19.29 17.91
N VAL A 41 -12.50 -19.94 18.00
CA VAL A 41 -13.71 -19.30 18.51
C VAL A 41 -13.50 -19.11 20.00
N GLN A 42 -13.07 -17.90 20.39
CA GLN A 42 -13.23 -17.41 21.76
C GLN A 42 -14.35 -16.37 21.73
N THR A 43 -15.52 -16.77 22.22
CA THR A 43 -16.60 -15.89 22.64
C THR A 43 -16.12 -15.04 23.81
N GLU A 44 -15.60 -13.85 23.51
CA GLU A 44 -15.22 -12.87 24.52
C GLU A 44 -15.67 -11.47 24.05
N GLY A 45 -16.77 -11.00 24.63
CA GLY A 45 -17.31 -9.63 24.54
C GLY A 45 -17.55 -9.08 23.13
N ARG A 46 -18.81 -9.08 22.67
CA ARG A 46 -19.26 -8.27 21.53
C ARG A 46 -18.99 -6.79 21.82
N ARG A 47 -17.79 -6.29 21.54
CA ARG A 47 -17.59 -4.86 21.28
C ARG A 47 -18.44 -4.56 20.07
N ASP A 48 -19.37 -3.66 20.26
CA ASP A 48 -20.25 -3.22 19.19
C ASP A 48 -19.37 -2.61 18.08
N THR A 49 -19.15 -3.37 17.01
CA THR A 49 -18.44 -2.90 15.80
C THR A 49 -19.21 -1.77 15.10
N SER A 50 -20.40 -1.42 15.62
CA SER A 50 -21.26 -0.31 15.23
C SER A 50 -20.53 1.02 15.02
N GLN A 51 -19.31 1.18 15.54
CA GLN A 51 -18.59 2.45 15.47
C GLN A 51 -17.18 2.39 14.87
N SER A 52 -16.70 1.22 14.44
CA SER A 52 -15.37 1.10 13.84
C SER A 52 -15.45 1.22 12.32
N VAL A 53 -14.59 2.06 11.75
CA VAL A 53 -14.48 2.22 10.29
C VAL A 53 -13.03 2.05 9.90
N VAL A 54 -12.77 1.04 9.07
CA VAL A 54 -11.45 0.81 8.48
C VAL A 54 -11.60 0.09 7.16
N PHE A 55 -10.87 0.55 6.14
CA PHE A 55 -10.83 -0.11 4.86
C PHE A 55 -9.41 -0.15 4.31
N SER A 56 -9.16 -1.12 3.46
CA SER A 56 -7.93 -1.23 2.68
C SER A 56 -8.23 -1.92 1.36
N ALA A 57 -8.04 -1.18 0.28
CA ALA A 57 -8.25 -1.63 -1.08
C ALA A 57 -6.96 -1.49 -1.88
N ARG A 58 -6.76 -2.37 -2.85
CA ARG A 58 -5.63 -2.32 -3.77
C ARG A 58 -6.07 -2.60 -5.19
N ARG A 59 -5.38 -1.96 -6.13
CA ARG A 59 -5.49 -2.24 -7.54
C ARG A 59 -4.29 -3.06 -8.00
N THR A 60 -4.55 -4.20 -8.63
CA THR A 60 -3.52 -5.12 -9.15
C THR A 60 -3.49 -5.20 -10.67
N VAL A 61 -4.53 -4.70 -11.33
CA VAL A 61 -4.67 -4.67 -12.79
C VAL A 61 -4.51 -3.24 -13.30
N ASP A 62 -4.14 -3.09 -14.55
CA ASP A 62 -3.89 -1.79 -15.16
C ASP A 62 -5.15 -0.95 -15.33
N LEU A 63 -5.02 0.37 -15.27
CA LEU A 63 -6.06 1.31 -15.69
C LEU A 63 -5.50 2.37 -16.64
N GLY A 64 -6.04 2.37 -17.85
CA GLY A 64 -5.76 3.36 -18.89
C GLY A 64 -4.97 2.78 -20.07
N PRO A 65 -4.62 3.62 -21.05
CA PRO A 65 -4.89 5.07 -21.11
C PRO A 65 -6.38 5.39 -21.14
N VAL A 66 -6.82 6.33 -20.31
CA VAL A 66 -8.23 6.75 -20.25
C VAL A 66 -8.51 7.90 -21.23
N ILE A 67 -9.65 7.83 -21.92
CA ILE A 67 -10.08 8.83 -22.92
C ILE A 67 -10.92 9.97 -22.33
N HIS A 68 -11.35 9.84 -21.08
CA HIS A 68 -12.02 10.87 -20.28
C HIS A 68 -11.60 10.72 -18.82
N ASP A 69 -11.86 11.74 -18.00
CA ASP A 69 -11.63 11.68 -16.56
C ASP A 69 -12.40 10.49 -15.97
N THR A 70 -11.68 9.54 -15.39
CA THR A 70 -12.21 8.23 -14.99
C THR A 70 -11.96 7.99 -13.51
N ALA A 71 -12.95 7.46 -12.79
CA ALA A 71 -12.76 7.06 -11.40
C ALA A 71 -11.76 5.89 -11.30
N LEU A 72 -10.78 6.00 -10.42
CA LEU A 72 -9.79 4.93 -10.22
C LEU A 72 -10.39 3.81 -9.37
N THR A 73 -10.67 2.66 -9.99
CA THR A 73 -11.27 1.49 -9.33
C THR A 73 -10.23 0.57 -8.68
N PHE A 74 -10.65 -0.21 -7.69
CA PHE A 74 -9.78 -1.15 -6.95
C PHE A 74 -10.36 -2.57 -7.05
N ASP A 75 -9.61 -3.51 -7.62
CA ASP A 75 -10.07 -4.89 -7.90
C ASP A 75 -9.92 -5.84 -6.70
N ARG A 76 -9.18 -5.46 -5.65
CA ARG A 76 -9.00 -6.27 -4.45
C ARG A 76 -9.31 -5.46 -3.20
N MET A 77 -10.24 -5.96 -2.40
CA MET A 77 -10.50 -5.47 -1.04
C MET A 77 -9.84 -6.39 -0.03
N ALA A 78 -8.96 -5.86 0.81
CA ALA A 78 -8.35 -6.60 1.92
C ALA A 78 -9.20 -6.49 3.21
N LEU A 79 -9.80 -5.32 3.45
CA LEU A 79 -10.61 -5.05 4.64
C LEU A 79 -11.64 -3.96 4.34
N ASN A 80 -12.85 -4.06 4.90
CA ASN A 80 -13.90 -3.03 4.80
C ASN A 80 -14.86 -3.06 6.00
N VAL A 81 -14.35 -2.80 7.20
CA VAL A 81 -15.16 -2.73 8.42
C VAL A 81 -15.95 -1.43 8.45
N GLY A 82 -17.24 -1.51 8.78
CA GLY A 82 -18.17 -0.39 8.73
C GLY A 82 -18.68 -0.07 7.33
N GLU A 83 -18.32 -0.90 6.33
CA GLU A 83 -18.83 -0.85 4.94
C GLU A 83 -18.75 0.53 4.27
N ALA A 84 -17.81 1.36 4.72
CA ALA A 84 -17.68 2.74 4.29
C ALA A 84 -17.07 2.89 2.88
N PHE A 85 -16.36 1.88 2.37
CA PHE A 85 -15.85 1.91 1.01
C PHE A 85 -16.74 1.08 0.08
N HIS A 86 -17.24 1.70 -0.99
CA HIS A 86 -18.05 1.06 -2.02
C HIS A 86 -17.21 0.77 -3.27
N PRO A 87 -16.86 -0.51 -3.54
CA PRO A 87 -16.01 -0.88 -4.66
C PRO A 87 -16.63 -0.55 -6.02
N GLU A 88 -17.94 -0.71 -6.15
CA GLU A 88 -18.68 -0.47 -7.39
C GLU A 88 -18.54 0.96 -7.90
N MET A 89 -18.54 1.93 -6.97
CA MET A 89 -18.35 3.34 -7.27
C MET A 89 -16.90 3.79 -7.14
N ALA A 90 -16.05 2.96 -6.54
CA ALA A 90 -14.69 3.28 -6.09
C ALA A 90 -14.61 4.50 -5.16
N ARG A 91 -15.59 4.62 -4.25
CA ARG A 91 -15.69 5.75 -3.33
C ARG A 91 -15.72 5.29 -1.88
N PHE A 92 -15.05 6.05 -1.05
CA PHE A 92 -15.27 6.05 0.39
C PHE A 92 -16.41 7.02 0.71
N VAL A 93 -17.42 6.59 1.45
CA VAL A 93 -18.51 7.41 1.97
C VAL A 93 -18.39 7.40 3.49
N ALA A 94 -18.21 8.58 4.09
CA ALA A 94 -18.06 8.69 5.54
C ALA A 94 -19.38 8.28 6.24
N PRO A 95 -19.41 7.18 7.02
CA PRO A 95 -20.63 6.75 7.71
C PRO A 95 -20.91 7.57 8.97
N PHE A 96 -19.89 8.27 9.49
CA PHE A 96 -20.00 9.14 10.66
C PHE A 96 -19.26 10.44 10.41
N THR A 97 -19.74 11.53 11.02
CA THR A 97 -18.96 12.77 11.09
C THR A 97 -17.76 12.57 12.01
N GLY A 98 -16.57 13.01 11.60
CA GLY A 98 -15.35 12.85 12.40
C GLY A 98 -14.04 13.09 11.65
N ARG A 99 -12.91 12.78 12.30
CA ARG A 99 -11.58 12.84 11.71
C ARG A 99 -11.22 11.49 11.10
N TYR A 100 -10.82 11.50 9.84
CA TYR A 100 -10.39 10.33 9.11
C TYR A 100 -8.92 10.47 8.73
N PHE A 101 -8.22 9.35 8.74
CA PHE A 101 -6.87 9.24 8.20
C PHE A 101 -6.91 8.38 6.95
N PHE A 102 -6.27 8.86 5.89
CA PHE A 102 -6.10 8.16 4.64
C PHE A 102 -4.62 8.04 4.32
N ALA A 103 -4.24 6.87 3.81
CA ALA A 103 -2.94 6.63 3.22
C ALA A 103 -3.13 6.00 1.86
N TYR A 104 -2.37 6.47 0.88
CA TYR A 104 -2.41 5.89 -0.45
C TYR A 104 -1.03 5.86 -1.09
N THR A 105 -0.87 4.89 -1.95
CA THR A 105 0.29 4.74 -2.82
C THR A 105 -0.22 4.50 -4.22
N PHE A 106 0.22 5.32 -5.16
CA PHE A 106 -0.04 5.13 -6.57
C PHE A 106 1.25 4.96 -7.32
N ARG A 107 1.16 4.21 -8.42
CA ARG A 107 2.25 4.04 -9.35
C ARG A 107 1.69 4.16 -10.77
N GLY A 108 2.19 5.16 -11.49
CA GLY A 108 1.77 5.46 -12.86
C GLY A 108 2.97 5.55 -13.79
N GLN A 109 2.71 5.52 -15.09
CA GLN A 109 3.74 5.79 -16.11
C GLN A 109 3.71 7.26 -16.55
N TYR A 110 2.51 7.80 -16.73
CA TYR A 110 2.24 9.20 -17.02
C TYR A 110 0.77 9.50 -16.72
N GLY A 111 0.44 10.72 -16.29
CA GLY A 111 -0.93 11.15 -16.03
C GLY A 111 -1.09 11.97 -14.76
N HIS A 112 -2.26 12.56 -14.58
CA HIS A 112 -2.62 13.29 -13.36
C HIS A 112 -3.68 12.51 -12.58
N LEU A 113 -3.47 12.36 -11.27
CA LEU A 113 -4.39 11.71 -10.37
C LEU A 113 -4.87 12.72 -9.32
N ASP A 114 -6.17 12.99 -9.31
CA ASP A 114 -6.78 13.91 -8.36
C ASP A 114 -7.49 13.14 -7.25
N LEU A 115 -7.17 13.42 -5.99
CA LEU A 115 -8.00 13.05 -4.85
C LEU A 115 -9.15 14.07 -4.72
N LYS A 116 -10.37 13.57 -4.79
CA LYS A 116 -11.63 14.33 -4.71
C LYS A 116 -12.30 14.14 -3.36
N LEU A 117 -12.91 15.22 -2.86
CA LEU A 117 -13.89 15.24 -1.76
C LEU A 117 -15.16 15.91 -2.29
N ASN A 118 -16.26 15.15 -2.41
CA ASN A 118 -17.60 15.52 -2.94
C ASN A 118 -17.65 16.08 -4.38
N ALA A 119 -16.85 17.09 -4.69
CA ALA A 119 -16.64 17.65 -6.03
C ALA A 119 -15.30 18.42 -6.12
N ARG A 120 -14.67 18.70 -4.96
CA ARG A 120 -13.46 19.51 -4.85
C ARG A 120 -12.23 18.62 -4.94
N THR A 121 -11.24 19.03 -5.75
CA THR A 121 -9.91 18.43 -5.67
C THR A 121 -9.24 18.92 -4.39
N ILE A 122 -8.94 17.98 -3.48
CA ILE A 122 -8.23 18.27 -2.22
C ILE A 122 -6.73 18.04 -2.35
N ARG A 123 -6.31 17.12 -3.23
CA ARG A 123 -4.90 16.93 -3.60
C ARG A 123 -4.79 16.55 -5.08
N PRO A 124 -4.11 17.36 -5.91
CA PRO A 124 -3.64 16.92 -7.21
C PRO A 124 -2.31 16.17 -7.03
N ASP A 125 -2.15 15.07 -7.77
CA ASP A 125 -0.92 14.31 -7.87
C ASP A 125 -0.55 14.16 -9.35
N VAL A 126 0.74 14.26 -9.67
CA VAL A 126 1.21 14.37 -11.06
C VAL A 126 2.29 13.34 -11.32
N ALA A 127 2.00 12.37 -12.19
CA ALA A 127 3.00 11.52 -12.81
C ALA A 127 3.45 12.13 -14.13
N GLU A 128 4.57 12.87 -14.12
CA GLU A 128 5.16 13.38 -15.35
C GLU A 128 5.65 12.24 -16.27
N LYS A 129 5.58 12.49 -17.58
CA LYS A 129 6.02 11.57 -18.63
C LYS A 129 7.55 11.51 -18.70
N SER A 130 8.18 10.69 -17.87
CA SER A 130 9.65 10.54 -17.84
C SER A 130 10.17 9.20 -18.37
N GLY A 131 9.36 8.42 -19.09
CA GLY A 131 9.71 7.09 -19.61
C GLY A 131 9.91 6.00 -18.53
N ARG A 132 9.98 6.38 -17.24
CA ARG A 132 10.04 5.51 -16.06
C ARG A 132 8.76 5.64 -15.25
N SER A 133 8.31 4.53 -14.66
CA SER A 133 7.17 4.56 -13.75
C SER A 133 7.50 5.31 -12.46
N LYS A 134 6.69 6.32 -12.13
CA LYS A 134 6.79 7.09 -10.87
C LYS A 134 5.80 6.53 -9.85
N SER A 135 6.21 6.50 -8.59
CA SER A 135 5.32 6.19 -7.47
C SER A 135 5.12 7.43 -6.61
N ALA A 136 3.87 7.70 -6.27
CA ALA A 136 3.49 8.74 -5.34
C ALA A 136 2.89 8.09 -4.10
N LYS A 137 3.33 8.53 -2.93
CA LYS A 137 2.87 8.04 -1.64
C LYS A 137 2.48 9.25 -0.82
N ASN A 138 1.29 9.23 -0.26
CA ASN A 138 0.81 10.35 0.52
C ASN A 138 -0.11 9.89 1.63
N THR A 139 -0.23 10.75 2.64
CA THR A 139 -1.09 10.56 3.80
C THR A 139 -1.86 11.84 4.07
N LEU A 140 -3.10 11.71 4.52
CA LEU A 140 -3.98 12.84 4.75
C LEU A 140 -4.86 12.58 5.97
N ALA A 141 -4.87 13.52 6.91
CA ALA A 141 -5.86 13.58 7.98
C ALA A 141 -6.86 14.71 7.67
N ILE A 142 -8.16 14.38 7.58
CA ILE A 142 -9.21 15.35 7.27
C ILE A 142 -10.44 15.14 8.13
N TRP A 143 -11.16 16.23 8.38
CA TRP A 143 -12.52 16.18 8.93
C TRP A 143 -13.51 15.89 7.80
N LEU A 144 -14.37 14.90 7.99
CA LEU A 144 -15.46 14.56 7.08
C LEU A 144 -16.79 14.63 7.82
N MET A 145 -17.81 15.09 7.11
CA MET A 145 -19.21 14.98 7.54
C MET A 145 -19.78 13.64 7.08
N GLU A 146 -20.80 13.17 7.80
CA GLU A 146 -21.56 11.99 7.38
C GLU A 146 -22.12 12.19 5.97
N GLY A 147 -21.88 11.20 5.09
CA GLY A 147 -22.24 11.25 3.67
C GLY A 147 -21.18 11.87 2.75
N ASP A 148 -20.08 12.42 3.29
CA ASP A 148 -19.00 12.92 2.45
C ASP A 148 -18.32 11.79 1.65
N ASN A 149 -18.06 12.05 0.38
CA ASN A 149 -17.51 11.11 -0.58
C ASN A 149 -16.05 11.44 -0.89
N VAL A 150 -15.15 10.46 -0.76
CA VAL A 150 -13.72 10.57 -1.10
C VAL A 150 -13.35 9.54 -2.15
N TRP A 151 -12.76 9.97 -3.26
CA TRP A 151 -12.34 9.07 -4.34
C TRP A 151 -11.23 9.67 -5.19
N PHE A 152 -10.67 8.86 -6.09
CA PHE A 152 -9.63 9.28 -7.00
C PHE A 152 -10.14 9.39 -8.42
N VAL A 153 -9.71 10.42 -9.13
CA VAL A 153 -10.00 10.65 -10.55
C VAL A 153 -8.70 10.64 -11.32
N LEU A 154 -8.59 9.70 -12.24
CA LEU A 154 -7.53 9.66 -13.24
C LEU A 154 -7.92 10.58 -14.39
N ARG A 155 -7.11 11.61 -14.64
CA ARG A 155 -7.35 12.55 -15.73
C ARG A 155 -7.13 11.92 -17.10
N VAL A 156 -7.76 12.49 -18.12
CA VAL A 156 -7.59 12.10 -19.53
C VAL A 156 -6.12 11.91 -19.89
N THR A 157 -5.83 10.89 -20.70
CA THR A 157 -4.49 10.42 -21.12
C THR A 157 -3.65 9.79 -20.01
N GLY A 158 -4.15 9.67 -18.78
CA GLY A 158 -3.43 9.02 -17.69
C GLY A 158 -3.39 7.49 -17.81
N VAL A 159 -2.26 6.90 -17.41
CA VAL A 159 -2.02 5.45 -17.29
C VAL A 159 -1.46 5.15 -15.89
N TYR A 160 -2.25 4.42 -15.08
CA TYR A 160 -1.92 4.06 -13.71
C TYR A 160 -2.13 2.57 -13.46
N ALA A 161 -1.21 1.97 -12.69
CA ALA A 161 -0.95 0.52 -12.65
C ALA A 161 -0.62 0.00 -14.07
N ARG A 162 0.63 -0.36 -14.35
CA ARG A 162 0.99 -1.08 -15.59
C ARG A 162 1.44 -2.51 -15.24
N LEU A 163 1.14 -3.48 -16.10
CA LEU A 163 1.14 -4.94 -15.88
C LEU A 163 2.49 -5.52 -15.46
N ASP A 164 3.54 -4.73 -15.54
CA ASP A 164 4.88 -5.02 -15.00
C ASP A 164 4.92 -4.89 -13.46
N CYS A 165 3.76 -4.66 -12.81
CA CYS A 165 3.58 -4.38 -11.38
C CYS A 165 3.15 -5.58 -10.53
N THR A 166 3.59 -6.80 -10.84
CA THR A 166 3.45 -7.95 -9.90
C THR A 166 4.08 -7.68 -8.53
N LEU A 167 4.95 -6.67 -8.41
CA LEU A 167 5.65 -6.27 -7.18
C LEU A 167 5.18 -4.94 -6.56
N TYR A 168 4.36 -4.12 -7.24
CA TYR A 168 4.05 -2.75 -6.78
C TYR A 168 2.58 -2.36 -7.06
N THR A 169 1.71 -2.62 -6.09
CA THR A 169 0.26 -2.36 -6.19
C THR A 169 -0.11 -0.92 -5.83
N CYS A 170 -1.08 -0.34 -6.54
CA CYS A 170 -1.73 0.87 -6.04
C CYS A 170 -2.58 0.51 -4.83
N GLN A 171 -2.44 1.23 -3.72
CA GLN A 171 -3.14 0.93 -2.48
C GLN A 171 -3.83 2.18 -1.96
N PHE A 172 -5.04 2.01 -1.44
CA PHE A 172 -5.78 3.03 -0.73
C PHE A 172 -6.34 2.45 0.56
N SER A 173 -5.95 3.04 1.68
CA SER A 173 -6.36 2.59 3.01
C SER A 173 -6.80 3.79 3.84
N GLY A 174 -7.69 3.57 4.79
CA GLY A 174 -8.10 4.61 5.72
C GLY A 174 -8.92 4.09 6.87
N TYR A 175 -9.03 4.92 7.90
CA TYR A 175 -9.77 4.60 9.11
C TYR A 175 -10.28 5.86 9.82
N LEU A 176 -11.32 5.68 10.63
CA LEU A 176 -11.86 6.72 11.52
C LEU A 176 -10.94 6.86 12.75
N LEU A 177 -10.39 8.05 12.96
CA LEU A 177 -9.58 8.38 14.14
C LEU A 177 -10.47 8.70 15.33
N THR A 178 -11.37 9.66 15.16
CA THR A 178 -12.23 10.16 16.22
C THR A 178 -13.58 10.57 15.64
N LYS A 179 -14.68 10.13 16.26
CA LYS A 179 -16.00 10.66 15.95
C LYS A 179 -16.08 12.13 16.32
N GLY A 180 -16.80 12.89 15.51
CA GLY A 180 -17.15 14.26 15.80
C GLY A 180 -18.41 14.31 16.64
N GLU A 181 -18.38 15.09 17.72
CA GLU A 181 -19.58 15.42 18.46
C GLU A 181 -20.34 16.51 17.72
N LYS A 182 -21.66 16.33 17.53
CA LYS A 182 -22.54 17.44 17.15
C LYS A 182 -22.56 18.42 18.32
N ARG A 183 -21.86 19.55 18.20
CA ARG A 183 -22.10 20.68 19.08
C ARG A 183 -23.46 21.26 18.71
N ASN A 184 -24.47 20.93 19.48
CA ASN A 184 -25.75 21.64 19.45
C ASN A 184 -25.47 23.04 20.00
N TYR A 185 -25.65 24.06 19.16
CA TYR A 185 -25.72 25.47 19.56
C TYR A 185 -27.17 25.86 19.72
#